data_AF-A0A6A5CAA9-F1
#
_entry.id   AF-A0A6A5CAA9-F1
#
_cell.length_a   1.000
_cell.length_b   1.000
_cell.length_c   1.000
_cell.angle_alpha   90.00
_cell.angle_beta   90.00
_cell.angle_gamma   90.00
#
_symmetry.space_group_name_H-M   'P 1'
#
loop_
_entity.id
_entity.type
_entity.pdbx_description
1 polymer ?
#
loop_
_entity_poly.entity_id
_entity_poly.type
_entity_poly.pdbx_seq_one_letter_code
_entity_poly.pdbx_strand_id
1 'polypeptide(L)'
;MDLFGEIPEAYDALGNVSTPSNTQPVQDHTPITPQTPSVNFTELIGLEDTHTEIQNAEAAQQKLASLYNQEEFSDIVFMIRKRKFYAIKALVVGWSPVFKSMLYGDFMEADLKEVPLDDVDPVAFEMFLRVIYSGKSGLYPVHNFVDLYAFANRFEIPEIEKLCLDALHESSLSEHVFSLIDACEKYSDLEEIEQIRRNVVAKICGEFDDVVQRPDFVNMTPDYLLRFLKSDLIVIPEDVLFKALMKWIDHNKEERAKYIDEFLSFIRFPLMDPQTLTEVEYHPLLVDKQKSLQPTIFEAMKYQLYPESIPEDRRKNVSFLQRELPEDDSSSTPKFYKKMFTLTSLGCTGSTVPTTMEGHYPKEICKFLTLKNGFQNWKVHATGKYKIVAVGASGGDNPFSATTKAGKGAMVAGVFKLKKGQNISIIVGQRGEDAKGGTGGGAAGGGGGTFVVDADLQQPLLIAAGGNGANWYSFTVNGPDGQLPNPSITESLKNTPATADRGGGGGGFYVSGANGSSCTGGKSYFEGLLAGRETSVSYGGNGGFGGGGGAEHEGGGGGGYIGGKSLHSNEYSVARPDYGAYSFNSGDKQEGQAGYNTGNGYVTISRVFY
;
A
#
# COMPACT_ATOMS: atom_id res chain seq x y z
N MET A 1 -48.26 30.18 20.42
CA MET A 1 -47.61 29.54 21.57
C MET A 1 -46.11 29.64 21.36
N ASP A 2 -45.57 30.86 21.51
CA ASP A 2 -44.62 31.26 22.55
C ASP A 2 -43.79 30.13 23.19
N LEU A 3 -42.47 30.25 23.42
CA LEU A 3 -41.52 31.33 23.22
C LEU A 3 -40.09 30.73 23.43
N PHE A 4 -39.13 31.29 22.71
CA PHE A 4 -37.67 31.35 22.87
C PHE A 4 -37.02 31.12 24.25
N GLY A 5 -35.73 30.74 24.25
CA GLY A 5 -34.84 30.94 25.40
C GLY A 5 -33.40 30.43 25.24
N GLU A 6 -32.50 31.31 24.81
CA GLU A 6 -31.05 31.20 24.60
C GLU A 6 -30.17 31.23 25.88
N ILE A 7 -28.99 30.56 25.82
CA ILE A 7 -27.60 31.01 26.24
C ILE A 7 -27.33 31.24 27.77
N PRO A 8 -26.09 31.33 28.38
CA PRO A 8 -24.68 31.23 27.91
C PRO A 8 -23.68 30.39 28.77
N GLU A 9 -22.46 30.31 28.22
CA GLU A 9 -21.11 30.24 28.82
C GLU A 9 -20.86 30.99 30.14
N ALA A 10 -19.89 30.51 30.93
CA ALA A 10 -18.76 31.28 31.53
C ALA A 10 -18.07 30.41 32.61
N TYR A 11 -16.82 29.98 32.40
CA TYR A 11 -15.56 30.70 32.61
C TYR A 11 -15.06 30.68 34.07
N ASP A 12 -13.82 30.19 34.17
CA ASP A 12 -12.73 30.68 35.02
C ASP A 12 -12.84 30.58 36.55
N ALA A 13 -11.89 29.88 37.15
CA ALA A 13 -10.58 30.47 37.47
C ALA A 13 -9.96 29.80 38.71
N LEU A 14 -8.66 29.52 38.57
CA LEU A 14 -7.58 29.89 39.50
C LEU A 14 -7.87 29.61 40.98
N GLY A 15 -7.18 28.68 41.63
CA GLY A 15 -5.74 28.49 41.53
C GLY A 15 -5.13 28.51 42.93
N ASN A 16 -3.83 28.32 42.93
CA ASN A 16 -2.89 28.46 44.04
C ASN A 16 -2.92 27.36 45.12
N VAL A 17 -1.94 26.45 45.05
CA VAL A 17 -0.52 26.62 45.49
C VAL A 17 -0.44 26.45 47.00
N SER A 18 0.12 25.31 47.43
CA SER A 18 1.38 25.28 48.19
C SER A 18 1.65 23.86 48.70
N THR A 19 2.74 23.29 48.17
CA THR A 19 3.59 22.25 48.79
C THR A 19 4.04 22.67 50.22
N PRO A 20 4.75 21.86 51.06
CA PRO A 20 5.44 20.60 50.76
C PRO A 20 5.46 19.54 51.91
N SER A 21 6.11 18.41 51.58
CA SER A 21 7.09 17.67 52.40
C SER A 21 6.66 16.95 53.70
N ASN A 22 6.87 15.64 53.63
CA ASN A 22 7.85 14.86 54.41
C ASN A 22 7.33 13.89 55.48
N THR A 23 8.09 12.79 55.54
CA THR A 23 8.33 11.86 56.65
C THR A 23 7.27 10.81 56.98
N GLN A 24 7.55 9.59 56.51
CA GLN A 24 7.24 8.30 57.16
C GLN A 24 7.83 8.20 58.59
N PRO A 25 7.63 7.11 59.36
CA PRO A 25 6.49 6.17 59.51
C PRO A 25 6.14 5.96 61.02
N VAL A 26 5.21 5.05 61.34
CA VAL A 26 5.27 4.02 62.42
C VAL A 26 3.85 3.58 62.84
N GLN A 27 3.67 2.27 62.93
CA GLN A 27 2.48 1.53 63.34
C GLN A 27 2.26 1.58 64.87
N ASP A 28 1.01 1.61 65.36
CA ASP A 28 0.37 0.42 65.98
C ASP A 28 -1.07 0.66 66.51
N HIS A 29 -1.89 -0.39 66.31
CA HIS A 29 -3.08 -0.88 67.04
C HIS A 29 -4.36 -0.02 67.31
N THR A 30 -5.39 -0.33 66.50
CA THR A 30 -6.85 -0.56 66.72
C THR A 30 -7.63 0.11 67.87
N PRO A 31 -8.88 0.54 67.60
CA PRO A 31 -10.04 -0.21 68.16
C PRO A 31 -11.30 -0.35 67.25
N ILE A 32 -12.12 -1.31 67.65
CA ILE A 32 -13.33 -1.91 67.03
C ILE A 32 -14.57 -0.98 67.06
N THR A 33 -15.41 -0.96 65.99
CA THR A 33 -16.91 -0.87 66.00
C THR A 33 -17.50 -0.84 64.57
N PRO A 34 -18.82 -0.97 64.33
CA PRO A 34 -19.71 -2.14 64.44
C PRO A 34 -20.26 -2.62 63.06
N GLN A 35 -20.59 -3.91 62.94
CA GLN A 35 -21.16 -4.49 61.71
C GLN A 35 -22.61 -4.02 61.46
N THR A 36 -22.84 -3.38 60.32
CA THR A 36 -24.14 -3.35 59.61
C THR A 36 -24.04 -4.33 58.43
N PRO A 37 -25.08 -5.14 58.15
CA PRO A 37 -24.98 -6.21 57.17
C PRO A 37 -24.90 -5.62 55.76
N SER A 38 -23.76 -5.82 55.09
CA SER A 38 -23.66 -5.63 53.65
C SER A 38 -24.51 -6.71 52.99
N VAL A 39 -25.65 -6.32 52.43
CA VAL A 39 -26.37 -7.16 51.48
C VAL A 39 -25.39 -7.43 50.33
N ASN A 40 -24.95 -8.69 50.23
CA ASN A 40 -24.06 -9.14 49.18
C ASN A 40 -24.90 -9.20 47.90
N PHE A 41 -24.72 -8.22 47.00
CA PHE A 41 -25.41 -8.17 45.70
C PHE A 41 -25.04 -9.34 44.77
N THR A 42 -24.21 -10.28 45.22
CA THR A 42 -23.83 -11.50 44.51
C THR A 42 -24.89 -12.62 44.60
N GLU A 43 -25.95 -12.47 45.40
CA GLU A 43 -27.04 -13.46 45.49
C GLU A 43 -28.23 -13.17 44.55
N LEU A 44 -28.02 -12.44 43.45
CA LEU A 44 -28.97 -12.42 42.33
C LEU A 44 -28.34 -13.00 41.05
N ILE A 45 -28.53 -14.31 40.88
CA ILE A 45 -28.75 -15.05 39.63
C ILE A 45 -27.62 -15.00 38.56
N GLY A 46 -26.93 -16.13 38.35
CA GLY A 46 -26.63 -16.59 36.98
C GLY A 46 -25.17 -16.65 36.49
N LEU A 47 -24.15 -16.78 37.35
CA LEU A 47 -22.74 -16.89 36.89
C LEU A 47 -22.06 -18.25 37.16
N GLU A 48 -22.58 -19.10 38.05
CA GLU A 48 -22.06 -20.47 38.24
C GLU A 48 -22.67 -21.49 37.27
N ASP A 49 -23.92 -21.26 36.80
CA ASP A 49 -24.65 -22.19 35.93
C ASP A 49 -24.04 -22.31 34.52
N THR A 50 -23.35 -21.27 34.02
CA THR A 50 -22.83 -21.27 32.64
C THR A 50 -21.72 -22.30 32.41
N HIS A 51 -20.93 -22.64 33.44
CA HIS A 51 -19.81 -23.59 33.26
C HIS A 51 -20.30 -25.03 33.10
N THR A 52 -21.25 -25.45 33.95
CA THR A 52 -21.85 -26.78 33.88
C THR A 52 -22.71 -26.95 32.62
N GLU A 53 -23.42 -25.90 32.19
CA GLU A 53 -24.16 -25.91 30.92
C GLU A 53 -23.23 -26.09 29.71
N ILE A 54 -22.09 -25.38 29.66
CA ILE A 54 -21.08 -25.56 28.60
C ILE A 54 -20.55 -27.00 28.58
N GLN A 55 -20.19 -27.55 29.75
CA GLN A 55 -19.70 -28.93 29.85
C GLN A 55 -20.73 -29.95 29.39
N ASN A 56 -22.00 -29.77 29.76
CA ASN A 56 -23.09 -30.64 29.33
C ASN A 56 -23.32 -30.57 27.81
N ALA A 57 -23.26 -29.38 27.22
CA ALA A 57 -23.35 -29.21 25.78
C ALA A 57 -22.17 -29.88 25.04
N GLU A 58 -20.94 -29.72 25.54
CA GLU A 58 -19.76 -30.38 24.99
C GLU A 58 -19.87 -31.91 25.08
N ALA A 59 -20.34 -32.45 26.21
CA ALA A 59 -20.56 -33.88 26.39
C ALA A 59 -21.65 -34.43 25.46
N ALA A 60 -22.74 -33.69 25.25
CA ALA A 60 -23.78 -34.04 24.29
C ALA A 60 -23.23 -34.04 22.86
N GLN A 61 -22.42 -33.04 22.48
CA GLN A 61 -21.76 -32.98 21.18
C GLN A 61 -20.80 -34.14 20.96
N GLN A 62 -20.02 -34.54 21.98
CA GLN A 62 -19.13 -35.70 21.88
C GLN A 62 -19.89 -37.00 21.68
N LYS A 63 -21.03 -37.19 22.36
CA LYS A 63 -21.91 -38.34 22.15
C LYS A 63 -22.49 -38.34 20.74
N LEU A 64 -22.98 -37.19 20.24
CA LEU A 64 -23.44 -37.08 18.87
C LEU A 64 -22.32 -37.40 17.88
N ALA A 65 -21.13 -36.84 18.07
CA ALA A 65 -19.96 -37.12 17.23
C ALA A 65 -19.59 -38.60 17.18
N SER A 66 -19.84 -39.37 18.24
CA SER A 66 -19.59 -40.82 18.25
C SER A 66 -20.53 -41.62 17.33
N LEU A 67 -21.66 -41.04 16.94
CA LEU A 67 -22.61 -41.64 15.99
C LEU A 67 -22.21 -41.43 14.52
N TYR A 68 -21.16 -40.64 14.26
CA TYR A 68 -20.71 -40.33 12.92
C TYR A 68 -20.41 -41.60 12.12
N ASN A 69 -21.08 -41.73 10.97
CA ASN A 69 -20.85 -42.77 9.97
C ASN A 69 -20.90 -44.21 10.53
N GLN A 70 -21.78 -44.45 11.51
CA GLN A 70 -22.02 -45.77 12.11
C GLN A 70 -23.28 -46.41 11.52
N GLU A 71 -23.15 -47.61 10.96
CA GLU A 71 -24.27 -48.34 10.34
C GLU A 71 -25.39 -48.67 11.35
N GLU A 72 -25.05 -49.01 12.59
CA GLU A 72 -26.01 -49.41 13.64
C GLU A 72 -27.05 -48.32 13.96
N PHE A 73 -26.66 -47.05 13.87
CA PHE A 73 -27.48 -45.90 14.29
C PHE A 73 -28.03 -45.09 13.12
N SER A 74 -27.82 -45.54 11.88
CA SER A 74 -28.18 -44.82 10.67
C SER A 74 -29.47 -45.37 10.06
N ASP A 75 -30.39 -44.49 9.70
CA ASP A 75 -31.66 -44.80 9.04
C ASP A 75 -31.65 -44.47 7.55
N ILE A 76 -30.54 -43.92 7.03
CA ILE A 76 -30.30 -43.66 5.62
C ILE A 76 -28.82 -43.87 5.24
N VAL A 77 -28.58 -44.26 3.99
CA VAL A 77 -27.23 -44.38 3.40
C VAL A 77 -27.14 -43.52 2.15
N PHE A 78 -26.14 -42.64 2.07
CA PHE A 78 -25.83 -41.89 0.86
C PHE A 78 -24.74 -42.59 0.06
N MET A 79 -25.01 -42.82 -1.22
CA MET A 79 -24.13 -43.45 -2.18
C MET A 79 -23.48 -42.38 -3.05
N ILE A 80 -22.21 -42.07 -2.79
CA ILE A 80 -21.47 -41.02 -3.51
C ILE A 80 -20.32 -41.68 -4.25
N ARG A 81 -20.44 -41.74 -5.58
CA ARG A 81 -19.57 -42.53 -6.46
C ARG A 81 -19.56 -44.01 -6.02
N LYS A 82 -18.51 -44.46 -5.33
CA LYS A 82 -18.36 -45.84 -4.83
C LYS A 82 -18.26 -45.93 -3.29
N ARG A 83 -18.52 -44.82 -2.59
CA ARG A 83 -18.43 -44.73 -1.12
C ARG A 83 -19.84 -44.70 -0.52
N LYS A 84 -20.01 -45.44 0.58
CA LYS A 84 -21.21 -45.41 1.43
C LYS A 84 -20.98 -44.45 2.58
N PHE A 85 -21.97 -43.60 2.84
CA PHE A 85 -22.01 -42.71 4.01
C PHE A 85 -23.28 -42.98 4.79
N TYR A 86 -23.12 -43.49 6.02
CA TYR A 86 -24.22 -43.80 6.93
C TYR A 86 -24.57 -42.56 7.74
N ALA A 87 -25.85 -42.17 7.73
CA ALA A 87 -26.30 -40.95 8.38
C ALA A 87 -27.66 -41.11 9.07
N ILE A 88 -27.94 -40.17 9.98
CA ILE A 88 -29.25 -39.98 10.58
C ILE A 88 -30.02 -38.97 9.72
N LYS A 89 -31.09 -39.43 9.07
CA LYS A 89 -31.94 -38.69 8.13
C LYS A 89 -32.42 -37.37 8.74
N ALA A 90 -32.90 -37.40 9.98
CA ALA A 90 -33.38 -36.23 10.71
C ALA A 90 -32.30 -35.16 10.90
N LEU A 91 -31.04 -35.56 11.12
CA LEU A 91 -29.94 -34.63 11.31
C LEU A 91 -29.60 -33.94 9.98
N VAL A 92 -29.50 -34.70 8.89
CA VAL A 92 -29.17 -34.15 7.57
C VAL A 92 -30.23 -33.14 7.10
N VAL A 93 -31.53 -33.49 7.22
CA VAL A 93 -32.61 -32.58 6.79
C VAL A 93 -32.77 -31.35 7.68
N GLY A 94 -32.33 -31.43 8.94
CA GLY A 94 -32.37 -30.29 9.86
C GLY A 94 -31.45 -29.15 9.43
N TRP A 95 -30.41 -29.46 8.64
CA TRP A 95 -29.42 -28.51 8.16
C TRP A 95 -29.65 -28.04 6.72
N SER A 96 -30.55 -28.69 5.97
CA SER A 96 -30.73 -28.39 4.55
C SER A 96 -32.20 -28.52 4.12
N PRO A 97 -32.83 -27.43 3.66
CA PRO A 97 -34.18 -27.48 3.11
C PRO A 97 -34.24 -28.30 1.80
N VAL A 98 -33.13 -28.37 1.06
CA VAL A 98 -32.99 -29.20 -0.13
C VAL A 98 -33.05 -30.68 0.24
N PHE A 99 -32.27 -31.13 1.22
CA PHE A 99 -32.37 -32.51 1.71
C PHE A 99 -33.73 -32.80 2.34
N LYS A 100 -34.33 -31.85 3.06
CA LYS A 100 -35.69 -32.00 3.58
C LYS A 100 -36.70 -32.28 2.46
N SER A 101 -36.61 -31.53 1.37
CA SER A 101 -37.46 -31.71 0.19
C SER A 101 -37.19 -33.06 -0.49
N MET A 102 -35.92 -33.40 -0.72
CA MET A 102 -35.50 -34.67 -1.34
C MET A 102 -35.96 -35.91 -0.54
N LEU A 103 -35.89 -35.84 0.78
CA LEU A 103 -36.01 -37.02 1.65
C LEU A 103 -37.37 -37.17 2.34
N TYR A 104 -38.14 -36.09 2.46
CA TYR A 104 -39.50 -36.09 3.04
C TYR A 104 -40.56 -35.50 2.10
N GLY A 105 -40.19 -35.01 0.92
CA GLY A 105 -41.11 -34.57 -0.12
C GLY A 105 -41.49 -35.68 -1.09
N ASP A 106 -42.09 -35.29 -2.22
CA ASP A 106 -42.65 -36.20 -3.23
C ASP A 106 -41.61 -36.65 -4.29
N PHE A 107 -40.35 -36.85 -3.88
CA PHE A 107 -39.26 -37.27 -4.76
C PHE A 107 -38.99 -38.77 -4.63
N MET A 108 -38.40 -39.40 -5.67
CA MET A 108 -38.12 -40.84 -5.67
C MET A 108 -37.18 -41.24 -4.53
N GLU A 109 -36.29 -40.34 -4.13
CA GLU A 109 -35.31 -40.50 -3.07
C GLU A 109 -35.94 -40.66 -1.69
N ALA A 110 -37.17 -40.19 -1.48
CA ALA A 110 -37.86 -40.27 -0.19
C ALA A 110 -38.12 -41.73 0.25
N ASP A 111 -38.34 -42.63 -0.72
CA ASP A 111 -38.63 -44.05 -0.50
C ASP A 111 -37.38 -44.94 -0.52
N LEU A 112 -36.21 -44.37 -0.83
CA LEU A 112 -34.95 -45.12 -0.92
C LEU A 112 -34.25 -45.21 0.44
N LYS A 113 -33.73 -46.40 0.76
CA LYS A 113 -32.80 -46.59 1.89
C LYS A 113 -31.36 -46.23 1.53
N GLU A 114 -30.99 -46.41 0.26
CA GLU A 114 -29.69 -46.02 -0.30
C GLU A 114 -29.93 -44.94 -1.36
N VAL A 115 -29.54 -43.71 -1.06
CA VAL A 115 -29.79 -42.53 -1.93
C VAL A 115 -28.52 -42.21 -2.73
N PRO A 116 -28.54 -42.30 -4.06
CA PRO A 116 -27.42 -41.91 -4.91
C PRO A 116 -27.28 -40.39 -5.00
N LEU A 117 -26.05 -39.89 -4.85
CA LEU A 117 -25.68 -38.49 -5.09
C LEU A 117 -24.44 -38.45 -6.00
N ASP A 118 -24.65 -38.60 -7.29
CA ASP A 118 -23.57 -38.78 -8.27
C ASP A 118 -22.73 -37.51 -8.50
N ASP A 119 -23.36 -36.33 -8.39
CA ASP A 119 -22.74 -35.02 -8.65
C ASP A 119 -22.14 -34.35 -7.41
N VAL A 120 -21.89 -35.12 -6.34
CA VAL A 120 -21.34 -34.61 -5.08
C VAL A 120 -19.91 -35.10 -4.90
N ASP A 121 -19.02 -34.21 -4.46
CA ASP A 121 -17.67 -34.63 -4.08
C ASP A 121 -17.72 -35.38 -2.73
N PRO A 122 -17.16 -36.61 -2.65
CA PRO A 122 -17.23 -37.40 -1.44
C PRO A 122 -16.47 -36.79 -0.26
N VAL A 123 -15.46 -35.93 -0.49
CA VAL A 123 -14.73 -35.25 0.57
C VAL A 123 -15.58 -34.11 1.13
N ALA A 124 -16.22 -33.32 0.26
CA ALA A 124 -17.14 -32.27 0.68
C ALA A 124 -18.30 -32.83 1.53
N PHE A 125 -18.91 -33.95 1.08
CA PHE A 125 -19.97 -34.60 1.85
C PHE A 125 -19.49 -35.16 3.19
N GLU A 126 -18.28 -35.74 3.22
CA GLU A 126 -17.68 -36.21 4.47
C GLU A 126 -17.47 -35.06 5.46
N MET A 127 -16.94 -33.93 4.99
CA MET A 127 -16.75 -32.73 5.81
C MET A 127 -18.08 -32.18 6.32
N PHE A 128 -19.11 -32.14 5.46
CA PHE A 128 -20.47 -31.78 5.86
C PHE A 128 -20.98 -32.67 7.00
N LEU A 129 -20.91 -34.00 6.85
CA LEU A 129 -21.32 -34.92 7.91
C LEU A 129 -20.53 -34.69 9.20
N ARG A 130 -19.21 -34.48 9.11
CA ARG A 130 -18.40 -34.19 10.32
C ARG A 130 -18.86 -32.92 11.02
N VAL A 131 -19.17 -31.85 10.28
CA VAL A 131 -19.66 -30.60 10.86
C VAL A 131 -20.98 -30.82 11.58
N ILE A 132 -21.97 -31.45 10.96
CA ILE A 132 -23.29 -31.60 11.58
C ILE A 132 -23.28 -32.57 12.79
N TYR A 133 -22.35 -33.53 12.82
CA TYR A 133 -22.22 -34.48 13.94
C TYR A 133 -21.32 -33.97 15.07
N SER A 134 -20.30 -33.16 14.78
CA SER A 134 -19.26 -32.79 15.76
C SER A 134 -19.10 -31.29 16.00
N GLY A 135 -19.76 -30.45 15.20
CA GLY A 135 -19.54 -29.00 15.18
C GLY A 135 -18.18 -28.59 14.62
N LYS A 136 -17.41 -29.54 14.06
CA LYS A 136 -16.04 -29.35 13.59
C LYS A 136 -15.87 -29.90 12.18
N SER A 137 -15.22 -29.12 11.31
CA SER A 137 -14.89 -29.55 9.95
C SER A 137 -13.75 -30.56 9.90
N GLY A 138 -12.91 -30.63 10.93
CA GLY A 138 -11.71 -31.49 10.98
C GLY A 138 -10.48 -30.83 10.36
N LEU A 139 -9.39 -31.58 10.23
CA LEU A 139 -8.14 -31.10 9.61
C LEU A 139 -8.12 -31.47 8.13
N TYR A 140 -8.55 -30.54 7.27
CA TYR A 140 -8.52 -30.69 5.82
C TYR A 140 -7.68 -29.59 5.17
N PRO A 141 -7.03 -29.86 4.03
CA PRO A 141 -6.42 -28.84 3.21
C PRO A 141 -7.41 -27.73 2.84
N VAL A 142 -6.93 -26.49 2.76
CA VAL A 142 -7.77 -25.31 2.51
C VAL A 142 -8.60 -25.41 1.23
N HIS A 143 -8.07 -26.05 0.18
CA HIS A 143 -8.78 -26.19 -1.10
C HIS A 143 -10.07 -27.02 -0.97
N ASN A 144 -10.16 -27.95 -0.01
CA ASN A 144 -11.39 -28.72 0.20
C ASN A 144 -12.56 -27.86 0.72
N PHE A 145 -12.27 -26.70 1.34
CA PHE A 145 -13.31 -25.78 1.78
C PHE A 145 -14.02 -25.11 0.60
N VAL A 146 -13.39 -25.05 -0.58
CA VAL A 146 -14.05 -24.59 -1.82
C VAL A 146 -15.12 -25.59 -2.26
N ASP A 147 -14.79 -26.88 -2.31
CA ASP A 147 -15.77 -27.92 -2.63
C ASP A 147 -16.89 -28.02 -1.58
N LEU A 148 -16.55 -27.85 -0.29
CA LEU A 148 -17.55 -27.78 0.78
C LEU A 148 -18.44 -26.54 0.66
N TYR A 149 -17.90 -25.39 0.27
CA TYR A 149 -18.69 -24.18 0.04
C TYR A 149 -19.67 -24.39 -1.12
N ALA A 150 -19.21 -24.93 -2.25
CA ALA A 150 -20.07 -25.23 -3.40
C ALA A 150 -21.16 -26.24 -3.04
N PHE A 151 -20.84 -27.24 -2.21
CA PHE A 151 -21.84 -28.16 -1.66
C PHE A 151 -22.85 -27.42 -0.78
N ALA A 152 -22.40 -26.62 0.19
CA ALA A 152 -23.28 -25.90 1.10
C ALA A 152 -24.20 -24.93 0.35
N ASN A 153 -23.68 -24.21 -0.64
CA ASN A 153 -24.45 -23.33 -1.51
C ASN A 153 -25.53 -24.09 -2.30
N ARG A 154 -25.16 -25.24 -2.91
CA ARG A 154 -26.12 -26.08 -3.65
C ARG A 154 -27.23 -26.65 -2.77
N PHE A 155 -26.92 -27.00 -1.53
CA PHE A 155 -27.86 -27.61 -0.58
C PHE A 155 -28.48 -26.60 0.39
N GLU A 156 -28.27 -25.30 0.17
CA GLU A 156 -28.78 -24.18 0.95
C GLU A 156 -28.47 -24.28 2.46
N ILE A 157 -27.17 -24.34 2.80
CA ILE A 157 -26.66 -24.53 4.16
C ILE A 157 -25.81 -23.31 4.59
N PRO A 158 -26.44 -22.18 4.94
CA PRO A 158 -25.75 -20.90 5.13
C PRO A 158 -24.73 -20.92 6.29
N GLU A 159 -24.96 -21.71 7.32
CA GLU A 159 -24.01 -21.86 8.45
C GLU A 159 -22.68 -22.47 8.00
N ILE A 160 -22.73 -23.40 7.04
CA ILE A 160 -21.53 -24.06 6.51
C ILE A 160 -20.89 -23.21 5.42
N GLU A 161 -21.67 -22.50 4.60
CA GLU A 161 -21.15 -21.49 3.69
C GLU A 161 -20.28 -20.48 4.45
N LYS A 162 -20.82 -19.92 5.54
CA LYS A 162 -20.09 -18.98 6.40
C LYS A 162 -18.82 -19.60 6.97
N LEU A 163 -18.90 -20.81 7.51
CA LEU A 163 -17.74 -21.54 8.04
C LEU A 163 -16.64 -21.70 6.98
N CYS A 164 -17.02 -22.02 5.74
CA CYS A 164 -16.08 -22.13 4.63
C CYS A 164 -15.43 -20.79 4.29
N LEU A 165 -16.23 -19.73 4.15
CA LEU A 165 -15.70 -18.39 3.85
C LEU A 165 -14.75 -17.90 4.93
N ASP A 166 -15.09 -18.08 6.21
CA ASP A 166 -14.22 -17.72 7.34
C ASP A 166 -12.88 -18.47 7.24
N ALA A 167 -12.90 -19.80 7.02
CA ALA A 167 -11.69 -20.60 6.85
C ALA A 167 -10.86 -20.17 5.62
N LEU A 168 -11.51 -19.88 4.49
CA LEU A 168 -10.85 -19.44 3.25
C LEU A 168 -10.25 -18.04 3.39
N HIS A 169 -10.89 -17.13 4.13
CA HIS A 169 -10.38 -15.78 4.39
C HIS A 169 -9.24 -15.75 5.41
N GLU A 170 -9.34 -16.57 6.46
CA GLU A 170 -8.28 -16.73 7.47
C GLU A 170 -7.05 -17.45 6.92
N SER A 171 -7.19 -18.17 5.80
CA SER A 171 -6.06 -18.79 5.15
C SER A 171 -5.01 -17.73 4.75
N SER A 172 -3.86 -17.82 5.42
CA SER A 172 -2.65 -17.11 5.04
C SER A 172 -2.12 -17.70 3.73
N LEU A 173 -1.04 -17.15 3.16
CA LEU A 173 -0.30 -17.81 2.07
C LEU A 173 0.34 -19.10 2.61
N SER A 174 -0.48 -20.11 2.90
CA SER A 174 -0.09 -21.42 3.41
C SER A 174 0.59 -22.23 2.32
N GLU A 175 1.16 -23.36 2.73
CA GLU A 175 1.42 -24.48 1.82
C GLU A 175 0.09 -24.81 1.09
N HIS A 176 0.13 -25.07 -0.23
CA HIS A 176 -1.01 -25.39 -1.11
C HIS A 176 -1.79 -24.21 -1.71
N VAL A 177 -1.24 -22.99 -1.73
CA VAL A 177 -1.90 -21.82 -2.35
C VAL A 177 -2.27 -22.04 -3.82
N PHE A 178 -1.47 -22.80 -4.57
CA PHE A 178 -1.73 -23.12 -5.98
C PHE A 178 -2.91 -24.08 -6.17
N SER A 179 -3.05 -25.07 -5.29
CA SER A 179 -4.20 -25.99 -5.29
C SER A 179 -5.49 -25.25 -4.96
N LEU A 180 -5.43 -24.21 -4.13
CA LEU A 180 -6.59 -23.36 -3.84
C LEU A 180 -7.05 -22.58 -5.07
N ILE A 181 -6.13 -22.02 -5.86
CA ILE A 181 -6.48 -21.32 -7.11
C ILE A 181 -7.18 -22.28 -8.08
N ASP A 182 -6.65 -23.49 -8.24
CA ASP A 182 -7.21 -24.51 -9.13
C ASP A 182 -8.61 -24.96 -8.66
N ALA A 183 -8.80 -25.13 -7.34
CA ALA A 183 -10.09 -25.46 -6.77
C ALA A 183 -11.12 -24.34 -6.99
N CYS A 184 -10.72 -23.07 -6.86
CA CYS A 184 -11.60 -21.95 -7.14
C CYS A 184 -12.03 -21.90 -8.63
N GLU A 185 -11.14 -22.23 -9.57
CA GLU A 185 -11.45 -22.24 -11.01
C GLU A 185 -12.68 -23.10 -11.33
N LYS A 186 -12.81 -24.25 -10.66
CA LYS A 186 -13.91 -25.21 -10.84
C LYS A 186 -15.29 -24.59 -10.56
N TYR A 187 -15.35 -23.57 -9.71
CA TYR A 187 -16.58 -22.90 -9.31
C TYR A 187 -16.51 -21.40 -9.58
N SER A 188 -15.92 -21.03 -10.72
CA SER A 188 -15.73 -19.64 -11.13
C SER A 188 -17.03 -18.87 -11.40
N ASP A 189 -18.16 -19.55 -11.49
CA ASP A 189 -19.48 -18.92 -11.59
C ASP A 189 -20.02 -18.43 -10.22
N LEU A 190 -19.40 -18.83 -9.10
CA LEU A 190 -19.76 -18.39 -7.74
C LEU A 190 -18.95 -17.14 -7.37
N GLU A 191 -19.63 -16.01 -7.17
CA GLU A 191 -19.00 -14.69 -6.95
C GLU A 191 -18.04 -14.69 -5.75
N GLU A 192 -18.43 -15.32 -4.64
CA GLU A 192 -17.63 -15.41 -3.42
C GLU A 192 -16.34 -16.20 -3.64
N ILE A 193 -16.40 -17.30 -4.42
CA ILE A 193 -15.24 -18.13 -4.73
C ILE A 193 -14.28 -17.41 -5.67
N GLU A 194 -14.80 -16.71 -6.67
CA GLU A 194 -13.97 -15.87 -7.54
C GLU A 194 -13.31 -14.72 -6.78
N GLN A 195 -14.01 -14.11 -5.83
CA GLN A 195 -13.41 -13.08 -4.99
C GLN A 195 -12.28 -13.64 -4.12
N ILE A 196 -12.44 -14.86 -3.58
CA ILE A 196 -11.36 -15.58 -2.88
C ILE A 196 -10.18 -15.85 -3.82
N ARG A 197 -10.45 -16.37 -5.02
CA ARG A 197 -9.43 -16.65 -6.04
C ARG A 197 -8.61 -15.41 -6.36
N ARG A 198 -9.26 -14.28 -6.65
CA ARG A 198 -8.59 -13.01 -6.95
C ARG A 198 -7.76 -12.50 -5.78
N ASN A 199 -8.27 -12.60 -4.55
CA ASN A 199 -7.53 -12.23 -3.35
C ASN A 199 -6.27 -13.07 -3.16
N VAL A 200 -6.37 -14.39 -3.38
CA VAL A 200 -5.25 -15.33 -3.29
C VAL A 200 -4.21 -15.03 -4.36
N VAL A 201 -4.64 -14.85 -5.61
CA VAL A 201 -3.76 -14.48 -6.73
C VAL A 201 -3.03 -13.16 -6.45
N ALA A 202 -3.73 -12.14 -5.95
CA ALA A 202 -3.12 -10.85 -5.60
C ALA A 202 -2.07 -11.00 -4.49
N LYS A 203 -2.31 -11.85 -3.49
CA LYS A 203 -1.32 -12.19 -2.45
C LYS A 203 -0.10 -12.89 -3.05
N ILE A 204 -0.28 -13.88 -3.93
CA ILE A 204 0.83 -14.56 -4.62
C ILE A 204 1.67 -13.56 -5.41
N CYS A 205 1.05 -12.74 -6.26
CA CYS A 205 1.77 -11.77 -7.08
C CYS A 205 2.50 -10.74 -6.20
N GLY A 206 1.87 -10.35 -5.09
CA GLY A 206 2.45 -9.41 -4.14
C GLY A 206 3.62 -9.95 -3.31
N GLU A 207 3.78 -11.26 -3.18
CA GLU A 207 4.83 -11.91 -2.37
C GLU A 207 5.60 -12.96 -3.17
N PHE A 208 5.63 -12.83 -4.50
CA PHE A 208 6.12 -13.90 -5.37
C PHE A 208 7.60 -14.26 -5.16
N ASP A 209 8.42 -13.26 -4.82
CA ASP A 209 9.83 -13.46 -4.47
C ASP A 209 10.01 -14.47 -3.33
N ASP A 210 9.07 -14.52 -2.37
CA ASP A 210 9.07 -15.51 -1.30
C ASP A 210 8.42 -16.81 -1.77
N VAL A 211 7.30 -16.73 -2.50
CA VAL A 211 6.56 -17.91 -3.02
C VAL A 211 7.45 -18.81 -3.87
N VAL A 212 8.25 -18.24 -4.78
CA VAL A 212 9.15 -19.00 -5.66
C VAL A 212 10.26 -19.74 -4.89
N GLN A 213 10.51 -19.38 -3.62
CA GLN A 213 11.48 -20.04 -2.75
C GLN A 213 10.88 -21.23 -1.99
N ARG A 214 9.55 -21.35 -1.95
CA ARG A 214 8.88 -22.33 -1.11
C ARG A 214 8.95 -23.74 -1.71
N PRO A 215 8.95 -24.79 -0.86
CA PRO A 215 8.94 -26.17 -1.33
C PRO A 215 7.72 -26.51 -2.17
N ASP A 216 6.56 -25.92 -1.91
CA ASP A 216 5.33 -26.17 -2.65
C ASP A 216 5.44 -25.70 -4.12
N PHE A 217 6.04 -24.53 -4.38
CA PHE A 217 6.32 -24.07 -5.74
C PHE A 217 7.32 -24.99 -6.46
N VAL A 218 8.45 -25.29 -5.81
CA VAL A 218 9.53 -26.07 -6.43
C VAL A 218 9.09 -27.51 -6.74
N ASN A 219 8.19 -28.07 -5.91
CA ASN A 219 7.62 -29.39 -6.09
C ASN A 219 6.33 -29.41 -6.93
N MET A 220 5.89 -28.27 -7.52
CA MET A 220 4.71 -28.25 -8.40
C MET A 220 4.84 -29.29 -9.50
N THR A 221 3.72 -29.92 -9.86
CA THR A 221 3.67 -30.81 -11.03
C THR A 221 3.79 -29.97 -12.32
N PRO A 222 4.20 -30.58 -13.44
CA PRO A 222 4.28 -29.88 -14.72
C PRO A 222 2.93 -29.26 -15.12
N ASP A 223 1.84 -29.97 -14.89
CA ASP A 223 0.48 -29.54 -15.21
C ASP A 223 0.05 -28.28 -14.44
N TYR A 224 0.34 -28.22 -13.13
CA TYR A 224 0.10 -27.02 -12.32
C TYR A 224 0.95 -25.83 -12.77
N LEU A 225 2.24 -26.06 -13.06
CA LEU A 225 3.11 -24.96 -13.50
C LEU A 225 2.68 -24.43 -14.87
N LEU A 226 2.24 -25.31 -15.78
CA LEU A 226 1.71 -24.92 -17.09
C LEU A 226 0.46 -24.04 -16.95
N ARG A 227 -0.49 -24.42 -16.08
CA ARG A 227 -1.67 -23.58 -15.78
C ARG A 227 -1.27 -22.23 -15.20
N PHE A 228 -0.32 -22.23 -14.26
CA PHE A 228 0.21 -21.01 -13.65
C PHE A 228 0.82 -20.06 -14.71
N LEU A 229 1.67 -20.58 -15.60
CA LEU A 229 2.29 -19.80 -16.67
C LEU A 229 1.29 -19.34 -17.74
N LYS A 230 0.18 -20.05 -17.94
CA LYS A 230 -0.90 -19.63 -18.86
C LYS A 230 -1.83 -18.56 -18.27
N SER A 231 -1.90 -18.44 -16.96
CA SER A 231 -2.89 -17.59 -16.30
C SER A 231 -2.58 -16.10 -16.47
N ASP A 232 -3.53 -15.35 -17.03
CA ASP A 232 -3.48 -13.89 -17.11
C ASP A 232 -3.73 -13.21 -15.76
N LEU A 233 -4.31 -13.94 -14.78
CA LEU A 233 -4.51 -13.44 -13.42
C LEU A 233 -3.19 -13.31 -12.66
N ILE A 234 -2.19 -14.12 -13.02
CA ILE A 234 -0.86 -14.10 -12.41
C ILE A 234 -0.06 -12.94 -12.99
N VAL A 235 -0.27 -11.75 -12.44
CA VAL A 235 0.41 -10.51 -12.85
C VAL A 235 1.80 -10.43 -12.20
N ILE A 236 2.75 -11.16 -12.79
CA ILE A 236 4.16 -11.21 -12.39
C ILE A 236 5.02 -10.78 -13.58
N PRO A 237 6.12 -10.02 -13.38
CA PRO A 237 7.05 -9.69 -14.45
C PRO A 237 7.60 -10.92 -15.16
N GLU A 238 7.77 -10.81 -16.47
CA GLU A 238 8.14 -11.96 -17.31
C GLU A 238 9.58 -12.43 -17.08
N ASP A 239 10.47 -11.53 -16.66
CA ASP A 239 11.83 -11.91 -16.25
C ASP A 239 11.83 -12.71 -14.94
N VAL A 240 10.93 -12.38 -14.01
CA VAL A 240 10.74 -13.13 -12.77
C VAL A 240 10.10 -14.50 -13.06
N LEU A 241 9.10 -14.56 -13.96
CA LEU A 241 8.51 -15.83 -14.41
C LEU A 241 9.53 -16.73 -15.12
N PHE A 242 10.38 -16.16 -15.98
CA PHE A 242 11.48 -16.89 -16.62
C PHE A 242 12.43 -17.51 -15.57
N LYS A 243 12.89 -16.71 -14.60
CA LYS A 243 13.78 -17.17 -13.53
C LYS A 243 13.12 -18.25 -12.67
N ALA A 244 11.83 -18.08 -12.36
CA ALA A 244 11.03 -19.07 -11.63
C ALA A 244 10.93 -20.40 -12.40
N LEU A 245 10.67 -20.34 -13.71
CA LEU A 245 10.62 -21.50 -14.59
C LEU A 245 11.98 -22.23 -14.64
N MET A 246 13.08 -21.48 -14.87
CA MET A 246 14.42 -22.08 -14.91
C MET A 246 14.76 -22.76 -13.58
N LYS A 247 14.41 -22.13 -12.45
CA LYS A 247 14.59 -22.72 -11.11
C LYS A 247 13.79 -24.01 -10.93
N TRP A 248 12.53 -24.04 -11.37
CA TRP A 248 11.71 -25.25 -11.28
C TRP A 248 12.28 -26.38 -12.15
N ILE A 249 12.76 -26.09 -13.36
CA ILE A 249 13.39 -27.11 -14.20
C ILE A 249 14.68 -27.63 -13.56
N ASP A 250 15.53 -26.74 -13.07
CA ASP A 250 16.85 -27.10 -12.51
C ASP A 250 16.72 -28.03 -11.29
N HIS A 251 15.66 -27.88 -10.49
CA HIS A 251 15.39 -28.74 -9.34
C HIS A 251 15.26 -30.24 -9.66
N ASN A 252 14.73 -30.59 -10.84
CA ASN A 252 14.69 -31.98 -11.32
C ASN A 252 14.94 -32.00 -12.84
N LYS A 253 16.16 -31.61 -13.21
CA LYS A 253 16.57 -31.40 -14.60
C LYS A 253 16.33 -32.62 -15.50
N GLU A 254 16.60 -33.82 -14.99
CA GLU A 254 16.50 -35.07 -15.75
C GLU A 254 15.08 -35.32 -16.26
N GLU A 255 14.07 -35.09 -15.41
CA GLU A 255 12.67 -35.30 -15.77
C GLU A 255 12.01 -34.07 -16.40
N ARG A 256 12.48 -32.86 -16.06
CA ARG A 256 11.80 -31.60 -16.39
C ARG A 256 12.34 -30.90 -17.63
N ALA A 257 13.55 -31.21 -18.09
CA ALA A 257 14.14 -30.56 -19.27
C ALA A 257 13.28 -30.70 -20.54
N LYS A 258 12.49 -31.78 -20.64
CA LYS A 258 11.56 -32.02 -21.76
C LYS A 258 10.44 -30.97 -21.89
N TYR A 259 10.11 -30.24 -20.83
CA TYR A 259 9.06 -29.21 -20.83
C TYR A 259 9.56 -27.82 -21.22
N ILE A 260 10.87 -27.62 -21.39
CA ILE A 260 11.46 -26.29 -21.64
C ILE A 260 10.80 -25.58 -22.82
N ASP A 261 10.68 -26.24 -23.97
CA ASP A 261 10.17 -25.60 -25.19
C ASP A 261 8.71 -25.17 -25.05
N GLU A 262 7.89 -26.05 -24.46
CA GLU A 262 6.48 -25.76 -24.21
C GLU A 262 6.34 -24.60 -23.21
N PHE A 263 7.07 -24.63 -22.09
CA PHE A 263 6.85 -23.68 -21.01
C PHE A 263 7.42 -22.30 -21.36
N LEU A 264 8.54 -22.24 -22.09
CA LEU A 264 9.08 -20.98 -22.60
C LEU A 264 8.13 -20.28 -23.57
N SER A 265 7.26 -21.02 -24.28
CA SER A 265 6.29 -20.41 -25.19
C SER A 265 5.24 -19.54 -24.49
N PHE A 266 5.08 -19.71 -23.17
CA PHE A 266 4.18 -18.90 -22.33
C PHE A 266 4.89 -17.71 -21.65
N ILE A 267 6.21 -17.61 -21.78
CA ILE A 267 6.97 -16.44 -21.32
C ILE A 267 6.96 -15.38 -22.42
N ARG A 268 6.59 -14.15 -22.07
CA ARG A 268 6.45 -13.04 -23.02
C ARG A 268 7.77 -12.26 -23.09
N PHE A 269 8.72 -12.79 -23.86
CA PHE A 269 10.10 -12.25 -24.00
C PHE A 269 10.15 -10.74 -24.26
N PRO A 270 9.31 -10.15 -25.14
CA PRO A 270 9.29 -8.71 -25.35
C PRO A 270 9.08 -7.85 -24.09
N LEU A 271 8.52 -8.42 -23.01
CA LEU A 271 8.28 -7.71 -21.75
C LEU A 271 9.36 -7.93 -20.70
N MET A 272 10.37 -8.74 -21.01
CA MET A 272 11.53 -8.95 -20.15
C MET A 272 12.52 -7.79 -20.30
N ASP A 273 13.25 -7.49 -19.23
CA ASP A 273 14.31 -6.49 -19.28
C ASP A 273 15.52 -6.97 -20.11
N PRO A 274 16.31 -6.04 -20.71
CA PRO A 274 17.45 -6.41 -21.56
C PRO A 274 18.52 -7.26 -20.88
N GLN A 275 18.72 -7.10 -19.57
CA GLN A 275 19.69 -7.92 -18.83
C GLN A 275 19.19 -9.36 -18.74
N THR A 276 17.94 -9.58 -18.39
CA THR A 276 17.39 -10.95 -18.36
C THR A 276 17.34 -11.57 -19.76
N LEU A 277 17.06 -10.82 -20.82
CA LEU A 277 17.16 -11.35 -22.20
C LEU A 277 18.58 -11.84 -22.55
N THR A 278 19.60 -11.16 -22.03
CA THR A 278 21.00 -11.60 -22.14
C THR A 278 21.24 -12.87 -21.33
N GLU A 279 20.64 -12.99 -20.14
CA GLU A 279 20.68 -14.22 -19.33
C GLU A 279 20.04 -15.40 -20.06
N VAL A 280 18.93 -15.19 -20.79
CA VAL A 280 18.29 -16.23 -21.61
C VAL A 280 19.25 -16.74 -22.69
N GLU A 281 19.94 -15.82 -23.38
CA GLU A 281 20.89 -16.16 -24.44
C GLU A 281 22.03 -17.06 -23.94
N TYR A 282 22.54 -16.80 -22.73
CA TYR A 282 23.68 -17.53 -22.15
C TYR A 282 23.30 -18.58 -21.10
N HIS A 283 22.01 -18.89 -20.92
CA HIS A 283 21.58 -19.80 -19.87
C HIS A 283 22.08 -21.24 -20.11
N PRO A 284 22.67 -21.93 -19.11
CA PRO A 284 23.23 -23.28 -19.29
C PRO A 284 22.24 -24.34 -19.78
N LEU A 285 20.95 -24.20 -19.45
CA LEU A 285 19.89 -25.11 -19.91
C LEU A 285 19.43 -24.83 -21.35
N LEU A 286 19.82 -23.71 -21.94
CA LEU A 286 19.32 -23.23 -23.24
C LEU A 286 20.39 -23.19 -24.33
N VAL A 287 21.63 -23.64 -24.03
CA VAL A 287 22.76 -23.65 -24.97
C VAL A 287 22.41 -24.32 -26.30
N ASP A 288 21.77 -25.50 -26.25
CA ASP A 288 21.39 -26.24 -27.45
C ASP A 288 20.20 -25.62 -28.20
N LYS A 289 19.52 -24.65 -27.59
CA LYS A 289 18.33 -23.95 -28.10
C LYS A 289 18.61 -22.52 -28.55
N GLN A 290 19.87 -22.06 -28.47
CA GLN A 290 20.23 -20.69 -28.84
C GLN A 290 19.77 -20.34 -30.26
N LYS A 291 19.99 -21.23 -31.25
CA LYS A 291 19.60 -20.96 -32.64
C LYS A 291 18.10 -20.72 -32.83
N SER A 292 17.24 -21.39 -32.06
CA SER A 292 15.79 -21.22 -32.15
C SER A 292 15.28 -20.02 -31.36
N LEU A 293 15.95 -19.65 -30.25
CA LEU A 293 15.56 -18.52 -29.40
C LEU A 293 16.07 -17.17 -29.91
N GLN A 294 17.19 -17.14 -30.62
CA GLN A 294 17.82 -15.90 -31.13
C GLN A 294 16.86 -14.95 -31.86
N PRO A 295 16.00 -15.40 -32.80
CA PRO A 295 15.03 -14.51 -33.44
C PRO A 295 14.07 -13.85 -32.44
N THR A 296 13.59 -14.61 -31.45
CA THR A 296 12.69 -14.14 -30.40
C THR A 296 13.37 -13.14 -29.47
N ILE A 297 14.62 -13.42 -29.07
CA ILE A 297 15.42 -12.52 -28.22
C ILE A 297 15.71 -11.21 -28.96
N PHE A 298 16.14 -11.28 -30.22
CA PHE A 298 16.42 -10.10 -31.03
C PHE A 298 15.18 -9.21 -31.20
N GLU A 299 14.03 -9.83 -31.46
CA GLU A 299 12.76 -9.13 -31.53
C GLU A 299 12.38 -8.47 -30.20
N ALA A 300 12.55 -9.18 -29.08
CA ALA A 300 12.29 -8.64 -27.76
C ALA A 300 13.20 -7.45 -27.43
N MET A 301 14.50 -7.54 -27.71
CA MET A 301 15.45 -6.43 -27.54
C MET A 301 15.09 -5.23 -28.43
N LYS A 302 14.66 -5.47 -29.68
CA LYS A 302 14.19 -4.42 -30.58
C LYS A 302 12.95 -3.71 -30.02
N TYR A 303 12.01 -4.46 -29.46
CA TYR A 303 10.82 -3.89 -28.83
C TYR A 303 11.18 -3.04 -27.61
N GLN A 304 12.11 -3.49 -26.75
CA GLN A 304 12.57 -2.73 -25.58
C GLN A 304 13.23 -1.39 -25.95
N LEU A 305 13.97 -1.34 -27.06
CA LEU A 305 14.65 -0.13 -27.52
C LEU A 305 13.73 0.79 -28.35
N TYR A 306 12.90 0.22 -29.22
CA TYR A 306 12.09 0.95 -30.19
C TYR A 306 10.70 0.32 -30.38
N PRO A 307 9.78 0.46 -29.40
CA PRO A 307 8.45 -0.17 -29.47
C PRO A 307 7.67 0.19 -30.74
N GLU A 308 7.75 1.45 -31.19
CA GLU A 308 7.06 1.94 -32.39
C GLU A 308 7.58 1.35 -33.71
N SER A 309 8.77 0.73 -33.68
CA SER A 309 9.32 0.04 -34.85
C SER A 309 8.72 -1.36 -35.06
N ILE A 310 7.94 -1.84 -34.09
CA ILE A 310 7.17 -3.08 -34.21
C ILE A 310 5.78 -2.73 -34.77
N PRO A 311 5.36 -3.34 -35.89
CA PRO A 311 4.05 -3.12 -36.48
C PRO A 311 2.91 -3.26 -35.46
N GLU A 312 1.91 -2.40 -35.55
CA GLU A 312 0.82 -2.32 -34.56
C GLU A 312 0.00 -3.61 -34.46
N ASP A 313 -0.24 -4.29 -35.58
CA ASP A 313 -0.85 -5.62 -35.64
C ASP A 313 -0.03 -6.66 -34.88
N ARG A 314 1.30 -6.58 -34.99
CA ARG A 314 2.23 -7.45 -34.27
C ARG A 314 2.28 -7.15 -32.78
N ARG A 315 2.19 -5.88 -32.38
CA ARG A 315 2.11 -5.44 -30.97
C ARG A 315 0.84 -5.91 -30.25
N LYS A 316 -0.21 -6.26 -30.99
CA LYS A 316 -1.45 -6.83 -30.43
C LYS A 316 -1.36 -8.34 -30.13
N ASN A 317 -0.26 -9.00 -30.49
CA ASN A 317 -0.04 -10.39 -30.13
C ASN A 317 0.20 -10.51 -28.62
N VAL A 318 -0.32 -11.58 -28.00
CA VAL A 318 -0.21 -11.88 -26.56
C VAL A 318 1.22 -11.80 -26.04
N SER A 319 2.23 -12.13 -26.86
CA SER A 319 3.66 -12.00 -26.48
C SER A 319 4.12 -10.57 -26.19
N PHE A 320 3.35 -9.55 -26.57
CA PHE A 320 3.64 -8.13 -26.34
C PHE A 320 2.69 -7.47 -25.34
N LEU A 321 1.64 -8.17 -24.92
CA LEU A 321 0.64 -7.65 -24.00
C LEU A 321 1.04 -7.96 -22.56
N GLN A 322 0.93 -7.00 -21.66
CA GLN A 322 1.14 -7.26 -20.24
C GLN A 322 0.10 -8.26 -19.73
N ARG A 323 0.45 -9.04 -18.69
CA ARG A 323 -0.54 -9.80 -17.94
C ARG A 323 -1.38 -8.80 -17.17
N GLU A 324 -2.68 -8.80 -17.41
CA GLU A 324 -3.62 -7.90 -16.75
C GLU A 324 -4.73 -8.72 -16.12
N LEU A 325 -5.09 -8.36 -14.88
CA LEU A 325 -6.33 -8.84 -14.29
C LEU A 325 -7.49 -8.35 -15.18
N PRO A 326 -8.44 -9.21 -15.58
CA PRO A 326 -9.64 -8.79 -16.28
C PRO A 326 -10.28 -7.61 -15.57
N GLU A 327 -10.64 -6.57 -16.34
CA GLU A 327 -11.46 -5.48 -15.83
C GLU A 327 -12.82 -6.07 -15.47
N ASP A 328 -13.09 -6.18 -14.17
CA ASP A 328 -14.44 -6.48 -13.71
C ASP A 328 -15.19 -5.17 -13.47
N ASP A 329 -16.29 -5.00 -14.22
CA ASP A 329 -17.21 -3.86 -14.11
C ASP A 329 -18.02 -3.90 -12.79
N SER A 330 -17.96 -5.02 -12.06
CA SER A 330 -18.51 -5.16 -10.70
C SER A 330 -17.41 -5.20 -9.64
N SER A 331 -17.51 -4.27 -8.71
CA SER A 331 -16.60 -4.01 -7.60
C SER A 331 -16.37 -5.19 -6.65
N SER A 332 -15.10 -5.51 -6.40
CA SER A 332 -14.51 -5.64 -5.04
C SER A 332 -13.03 -6.05 -5.05
N THR A 333 -12.44 -6.35 -6.21
CA THR A 333 -10.99 -6.52 -6.34
C THR A 333 -10.29 -5.16 -6.28
N PRO A 334 -9.38 -4.89 -5.32
CA PRO A 334 -8.79 -3.57 -5.20
C PRO A 334 -7.94 -3.27 -6.43
N LYS A 335 -8.30 -2.22 -7.18
CA LYS A 335 -7.46 -1.52 -8.16
C LYS A 335 -6.07 -1.10 -7.60
N PHE A 336 -5.79 -1.40 -6.33
CA PHE A 336 -4.67 -0.94 -5.50
C PHE A 336 -3.32 -1.55 -5.87
N TYR A 337 -3.26 -2.81 -6.31
CA TYR A 337 -1.97 -3.49 -6.55
C TYR A 337 -1.22 -3.00 -7.80
N LYS A 338 -1.92 -2.24 -8.67
CA LYS A 338 -1.36 -1.53 -9.83
C LYS A 338 -1.35 0.00 -9.65
N LYS A 339 -1.89 0.56 -8.54
CA LYS A 339 -2.16 2.00 -8.43
C LYS A 339 -1.03 2.80 -7.79
N MET A 340 -0.35 3.55 -8.65
CA MET A 340 0.20 4.87 -8.34
C MET A 340 -0.77 5.64 -7.43
N PHE A 341 -0.31 6.10 -6.26
CA PHE A 341 -1.04 7.12 -5.52
C PHE A 341 -0.20 8.36 -5.35
N THR A 342 -0.89 9.50 -5.40
CA THR A 342 -0.29 10.83 -5.43
C THR A 342 -0.60 11.54 -4.13
N LEU A 343 0.42 11.89 -3.37
CA LEU A 343 0.33 12.76 -2.21
C LEU A 343 0.57 14.20 -2.66
N THR A 344 -0.27 15.10 -2.18
CA THR A 344 -0.31 16.52 -2.56
C THR A 344 -0.09 17.41 -1.35
N SER A 345 -0.13 18.73 -1.54
CA SER A 345 -0.13 19.71 -0.44
C SER A 345 -1.43 19.75 0.37
N LEU A 346 -2.40 18.85 0.10
CA LEU A 346 -3.69 18.81 0.80
C LEU A 346 -4.46 20.14 0.68
N GLY A 347 -4.40 20.75 -0.51
CA GLY A 347 -5.05 22.03 -0.79
C GLY A 347 -4.40 23.25 -0.14
N CYS A 348 -3.34 23.09 0.66
CA CYS A 348 -2.63 24.20 1.27
C CYS A 348 -1.69 24.90 0.27
N THR A 349 -1.51 26.21 0.46
CA THR A 349 -0.58 27.06 -0.30
C THR A 349 0.22 28.00 0.63
N GLY A 350 1.45 28.37 0.24
CA GLY A 350 2.29 29.28 1.02
C GLY A 350 2.73 28.65 2.35
N SER A 351 2.34 29.29 3.46
CA SER A 351 2.84 28.97 4.81
C SER A 351 1.87 28.16 5.71
N THR A 352 0.69 27.81 5.20
CA THR A 352 -0.32 27.07 5.96
C THR A 352 0.07 25.60 6.12
N VAL A 353 0.03 25.09 7.35
CA VAL A 353 0.31 23.68 7.62
C VAL A 353 -0.96 22.86 7.39
N PRO A 354 -0.93 21.78 6.58
CA PRO A 354 -2.08 20.90 6.44
C PRO A 354 -2.53 20.27 7.76
N THR A 355 -3.84 20.30 8.02
CA THR A 355 -4.44 19.80 9.27
C THR A 355 -5.41 18.64 9.07
N THR A 356 -5.88 18.37 7.85
CA THR A 356 -6.78 17.24 7.54
C THR A 356 -6.43 16.54 6.22
N MET A 357 -6.77 15.25 6.15
CA MET A 357 -6.67 14.40 4.96
C MET A 357 -8.04 14.11 4.33
N GLU A 358 -9.12 14.50 5.00
CA GLU A 358 -10.48 14.18 4.57
C GLU A 358 -10.79 14.79 3.20
N GLY A 359 -11.37 13.98 2.31
CA GLY A 359 -11.72 14.40 0.95
C GLY A 359 -10.54 14.51 -0.03
N HIS A 360 -9.29 14.39 0.42
CA HIS A 360 -8.11 14.47 -0.45
C HIS A 360 -7.66 13.11 -0.99
N TYR A 361 -7.86 12.03 -0.24
CA TYR A 361 -7.45 10.68 -0.64
C TYR A 361 -8.56 9.64 -0.44
N PRO A 362 -8.56 8.55 -1.25
CA PRO A 362 -9.41 7.39 -1.03
C PRO A 362 -9.24 6.78 0.37
N LYS A 363 -10.34 6.30 0.98
CA LYS A 363 -10.35 5.73 2.34
C LYS A 363 -9.35 4.59 2.51
N GLU A 364 -9.10 3.83 1.44
CA GLU A 364 -8.21 2.69 1.39
C GLU A 364 -6.74 3.09 1.50
N ILE A 365 -6.37 4.31 1.11
CA ILE A 365 -5.03 4.86 1.28
C ILE A 365 -4.91 5.46 2.69
N CYS A 366 -5.96 6.14 3.16
CA CYS A 366 -5.99 6.74 4.49
C CYS A 366 -5.72 5.74 5.61
N LYS A 367 -6.03 4.45 5.45
CA LYS A 367 -5.71 3.41 6.45
C LYS A 367 -4.21 3.21 6.70
N PHE A 368 -3.35 3.66 5.77
CA PHE A 368 -1.90 3.56 5.86
C PHE A 368 -1.21 4.93 5.98
N LEU A 369 -1.98 6.01 6.08
CA LEU A 369 -1.47 7.37 6.20
C LEU A 369 -1.91 7.98 7.54
N THR A 370 -1.01 8.73 8.16
CA THR A 370 -1.33 9.60 9.29
C THR A 370 -0.79 11.00 9.00
N LEU A 371 -1.53 12.03 9.38
CA LEU A 371 -1.10 13.42 9.22
C LEU A 371 -0.70 13.99 10.57
N LYS A 372 0.50 14.56 10.66
CA LYS A 372 0.99 15.26 11.85
C LYS A 372 1.85 16.45 11.44
N ASN A 373 1.42 17.66 11.77
CA ASN A 373 2.16 18.91 11.47
C ASN A 373 2.56 19.03 9.98
N GLY A 374 1.65 18.68 9.06
CA GLY A 374 1.91 18.70 7.61
C GLY A 374 2.66 17.48 7.06
N PHE A 375 3.23 16.64 7.93
CA PHE A 375 3.85 15.37 7.54
C PHE A 375 2.80 14.29 7.35
N GLN A 376 2.74 13.77 6.13
CA GLN A 376 1.95 12.63 5.72
C GLN A 376 2.81 11.38 5.92
N ASN A 377 2.67 10.73 7.07
CA ASN A 377 3.44 9.55 7.43
C ASN A 377 2.76 8.31 6.85
N TRP A 378 3.41 7.69 5.87
CA TRP A 378 2.98 6.50 5.19
C TRP A 378 3.63 5.26 5.80
N LYS A 379 2.79 4.32 6.24
CA LYS A 379 3.24 2.99 6.66
C LYS A 379 3.24 2.06 5.46
N VAL A 380 4.41 1.58 5.07
CA VAL A 380 4.58 0.68 3.92
C VAL A 380 3.76 -0.59 4.15
N HIS A 381 2.83 -0.88 3.25
CA HIS A 381 1.86 -1.97 3.43
C HIS A 381 2.37 -3.32 2.91
N ALA A 382 3.38 -3.34 2.03
CA ALA A 382 3.98 -4.54 1.47
C ALA A 382 5.49 -4.36 1.27
N THR A 383 6.28 -5.42 1.47
CA THR A 383 7.72 -5.39 1.18
C THR A 383 7.93 -5.43 -0.33
N GLY A 384 8.81 -4.60 -0.89
CA GLY A 384 9.10 -4.64 -2.32
C GLY A 384 9.89 -3.43 -2.83
N LYS A 385 10.02 -3.34 -4.15
CA LYS A 385 10.61 -2.18 -4.81
C LYS A 385 9.52 -1.15 -5.12
N TYR A 386 9.80 0.12 -4.89
CA TYR A 386 8.89 1.23 -5.10
C TYR A 386 9.59 2.31 -5.92
N LYS A 387 9.01 2.72 -7.05
CA LYS A 387 9.39 3.95 -7.74
C LYS A 387 8.68 5.09 -7.03
N ILE A 388 9.47 6.01 -6.51
CA ILE A 388 8.99 7.23 -5.87
C ILE A 388 9.44 8.38 -6.76
N VAL A 389 8.48 9.23 -7.14
CA VAL A 389 8.74 10.50 -7.82
C VAL A 389 8.38 11.60 -6.83
N ALA A 390 9.29 12.54 -6.60
CA ALA A 390 9.05 13.74 -5.82
C ALA A 390 9.20 14.96 -6.72
N VAL A 391 8.29 15.91 -6.55
CA VAL A 391 8.26 17.17 -7.29
C VAL A 391 8.20 18.33 -6.33
N GLY A 392 9.16 19.24 -6.42
CA GLY A 392 9.22 20.47 -5.63
C GLY A 392 8.25 21.52 -6.14
N ALA A 393 7.94 22.51 -5.30
CA ALA A 393 7.04 23.59 -5.68
C ALA A 393 7.78 24.74 -6.37
N SER A 394 7.06 25.55 -7.14
CA SER A 394 7.60 26.81 -7.66
C SER A 394 7.62 27.91 -6.60
N GLY A 395 8.47 28.92 -6.79
CA GLY A 395 8.35 30.18 -6.08
C GLY A 395 7.03 30.90 -6.38
N GLY A 396 6.77 31.95 -5.61
CA GLY A 396 5.73 32.92 -5.92
C GLY A 396 6.16 33.85 -7.06
N ASP A 397 5.19 34.39 -7.77
CA ASP A 397 5.42 35.33 -8.86
C ASP A 397 5.41 36.78 -8.37
N ASN A 398 5.94 37.68 -9.21
CA ASN A 398 5.80 39.10 -9.00
C ASN A 398 4.74 39.64 -9.99
N PRO A 399 3.48 39.85 -9.55
CA PRO A 399 2.41 40.29 -10.46
C PRO A 399 2.63 41.70 -11.01
N PHE A 400 3.59 42.46 -10.45
CA PHE A 400 3.94 43.80 -10.87
C PHE A 400 5.14 43.84 -11.83
N SER A 401 5.69 42.67 -12.19
CA SER A 401 6.80 42.54 -13.13
C SER A 401 6.40 41.78 -14.38
N ALA A 402 6.76 42.30 -15.54
CA ALA A 402 6.68 41.59 -16.82
C ALA A 402 7.99 40.89 -17.20
N THR A 403 9.07 41.11 -16.45
CA THR A 403 10.46 40.78 -16.85
C THR A 403 11.08 39.67 -16.02
N THR A 404 10.53 39.34 -14.85
CA THR A 404 11.03 38.27 -13.98
C THR A 404 9.88 37.36 -13.56
N LYS A 405 10.15 36.06 -13.56
CA LYS A 405 9.24 35.00 -13.11
C LYS A 405 9.85 34.23 -11.95
N ALA A 406 8.99 33.52 -11.21
CA ALA A 406 9.45 32.58 -10.20
C ALA A 406 10.29 31.47 -10.81
N GLY A 407 11.23 30.95 -10.01
CA GLY A 407 11.85 29.66 -10.29
C GLY A 407 10.84 28.52 -10.15
N LYS A 408 10.97 27.52 -11.01
CA LYS A 408 10.17 26.28 -11.00
C LYS A 408 10.80 25.24 -10.07
N GLY A 409 9.98 24.35 -9.53
CA GLY A 409 10.45 23.22 -8.73
C GLY A 409 11.09 22.12 -9.58
N ALA A 410 12.00 21.34 -9.01
CA ALA A 410 12.61 20.18 -9.65
C ALA A 410 11.71 18.93 -9.56
N MET A 411 11.90 17.98 -10.46
CA MET A 411 11.42 16.61 -10.32
C MET A 411 12.62 15.68 -10.15
N VAL A 412 12.55 14.77 -9.19
CA VAL A 412 13.49 13.65 -9.04
C VAL A 412 12.72 12.36 -8.81
N ALA A 413 13.24 11.25 -9.31
CA ALA A 413 12.66 9.93 -9.10
C ALA A 413 13.73 8.87 -8.87
N GLY A 414 13.41 7.85 -8.07
CA GLY A 414 14.28 6.71 -7.82
C GLY A 414 13.49 5.48 -7.41
N VAL A 415 14.15 4.33 -7.44
CA VAL A 415 13.62 3.04 -7.00
C VAL A 415 14.20 2.69 -5.64
N PHE A 416 13.33 2.38 -4.70
CA PHE A 416 13.68 2.10 -3.31
C PHE A 416 13.17 0.71 -2.90
N LYS A 417 14.01 -0.06 -2.20
CA LYS A 417 13.58 -1.30 -1.54
C LYS A 417 13.01 -0.94 -0.18
N LEU A 418 11.69 -1.08 -0.02
CA LEU A 418 10.99 -0.77 1.22
C LEU A 418 10.45 -2.05 1.86
N LYS A 419 10.39 -2.06 3.20
CA LYS A 419 9.88 -3.20 3.99
C LYS A 419 8.49 -2.92 4.51
N LYS A 420 7.62 -3.93 4.52
CA LYS A 420 6.31 -3.85 5.19
C LYS A 420 6.48 -3.37 6.63
N GLY A 421 5.69 -2.37 7.01
CA GLY A 421 5.70 -1.76 8.34
C GLY A 421 6.66 -0.59 8.51
N GLN A 422 7.58 -0.35 7.57
CA GLN A 422 8.50 0.80 7.58
C GLN A 422 7.71 2.12 7.49
N ASN A 423 8.13 3.14 8.23
CA ASN A 423 7.47 4.44 8.24
C ASN A 423 8.20 5.43 7.33
N ILE A 424 7.49 5.95 6.34
CA ILE A 424 7.98 6.96 5.40
C ILE A 424 7.29 8.29 5.69
N SER A 425 8.06 9.27 6.13
CA SER A 425 7.58 10.63 6.38
C SER A 425 7.63 11.42 5.07
N ILE A 426 6.49 11.98 4.67
CA ILE A 426 6.35 12.71 3.41
C ILE A 426 5.79 14.09 3.69
N ILE A 427 6.44 15.12 3.16
CA ILE A 427 5.94 16.49 3.17
C ILE A 427 6.07 17.08 1.77
N VAL A 428 4.99 17.71 1.32
CA VAL A 428 4.85 18.20 -0.04
C VAL A 428 5.03 19.71 -0.08
N GLY A 429 5.92 20.16 -0.97
CA GLY A 429 6.29 21.56 -1.12
C GLY A 429 5.10 22.48 -1.45
N GLN A 430 5.07 23.60 -0.73
CA GLN A 430 4.19 24.78 -0.89
C GLN A 430 4.58 25.64 -2.09
N ARG A 431 3.71 26.07 -3.01
CA ARG A 431 4.06 27.24 -3.86
C ARG A 431 4.29 28.44 -2.95
N GLY A 432 5.34 29.22 -3.21
CA GLY A 432 5.58 30.49 -2.52
C GLY A 432 4.45 31.50 -2.78
N GLU A 433 4.22 32.41 -1.83
CA GLU A 433 3.29 33.52 -2.03
C GLU A 433 3.87 34.56 -2.98
N ASP A 434 2.99 35.18 -3.76
CA ASP A 434 3.35 36.25 -4.66
C ASP A 434 3.83 37.50 -3.92
N ALA A 435 4.59 38.35 -4.60
CA ALA A 435 4.93 39.67 -4.10
C ALA A 435 3.65 40.49 -3.86
N LYS A 436 3.60 41.21 -2.73
CA LYS A 436 2.41 41.94 -2.27
C LYS A 436 2.45 43.44 -2.58
N GLY A 437 3.54 43.96 -3.14
CA GLY A 437 3.70 45.39 -3.43
C GLY A 437 4.37 45.68 -4.76
N GLY A 438 3.89 46.73 -5.42
CA GLY A 438 4.29 47.13 -6.76
C GLY A 438 5.65 47.81 -6.84
N THR A 439 5.66 49.11 -7.20
CA THR A 439 6.92 49.85 -7.41
C THR A 439 7.76 50.03 -6.15
N GLY A 440 7.23 49.69 -4.98
CA GLY A 440 7.89 49.80 -3.66
C GLY A 440 8.90 48.72 -3.32
N GLY A 441 9.25 47.82 -4.24
CA GLY A 441 10.31 46.84 -4.02
C GLY A 441 9.87 45.44 -3.59
N GLY A 442 8.59 45.08 -3.73
CA GLY A 442 8.12 43.75 -3.33
C GLY A 442 8.73 42.63 -4.18
N ALA A 443 9.07 41.51 -3.53
CA ALA A 443 9.53 40.27 -4.16
C ALA A 443 8.84 39.05 -3.53
N ALA A 444 8.81 37.94 -4.26
CA ALA A 444 7.98 36.81 -3.91
C ALA A 444 8.70 35.80 -3.01
N GLY A 445 7.93 34.95 -2.32
CA GLY A 445 8.48 33.89 -1.48
C GLY A 445 9.03 32.73 -2.29
N GLY A 446 10.03 32.04 -1.72
CA GLY A 446 10.60 30.82 -2.30
C GLY A 446 9.62 29.64 -2.21
N GLY A 447 9.65 28.76 -3.21
CA GLY A 447 8.88 27.54 -3.24
C GLY A 447 9.41 26.50 -2.25
N GLY A 448 8.51 25.71 -1.68
CA GLY A 448 8.89 24.66 -0.75
C GLY A 448 9.50 23.43 -1.44
N GLY A 449 10.43 22.79 -0.75
CA GLY A 449 10.94 21.48 -1.14
C GLY A 449 9.94 20.37 -0.83
N THR A 450 9.99 19.27 -1.56
CA THR A 450 9.21 18.06 -1.29
C THR A 450 10.13 16.97 -0.77
N PHE A 451 9.87 16.45 0.42
CA PHE A 451 10.77 15.53 1.13
C PHE A 451 10.09 14.18 1.34
N VAL A 452 10.82 13.12 1.01
CA VAL A 452 10.47 11.72 1.29
C VAL A 452 11.61 11.14 2.12
N VAL A 453 11.30 10.80 3.37
CA VAL A 453 12.30 10.51 4.40
C VAL A 453 11.92 9.22 5.09
N ASP A 454 12.91 8.35 5.31
CA ASP A 454 12.75 7.23 6.22
C ASP A 454 12.61 7.80 7.63
N ALA A 455 11.41 7.70 8.21
CA ALA A 455 11.11 8.32 9.49
C ALA A 455 11.80 7.60 10.65
N ASP A 456 12.01 6.30 10.52
CA ASP A 456 12.61 5.45 11.55
C ASP A 456 14.12 5.71 11.62
N LEU A 457 14.77 5.91 10.47
CA LEU A 457 16.21 6.19 10.36
C LEU A 457 16.56 7.68 10.35
N GLN A 458 15.56 8.56 10.18
CA GLN A 458 15.73 9.99 9.94
C GLN A 458 16.67 10.30 8.76
N GLN A 459 16.63 9.47 7.72
CA GLN A 459 17.47 9.62 6.53
C GLN A 459 16.65 9.99 5.30
N PRO A 460 17.10 10.95 4.48
CA PRO A 460 16.40 11.30 3.27
C PRO A 460 16.50 10.15 2.25
N LEU A 461 15.38 9.80 1.64
CA LEU A 461 15.34 8.87 0.50
C LEU A 461 15.38 9.68 -0.80
N LEU A 462 14.50 10.69 -0.88
CA LEU A 462 14.30 11.51 -2.07
C LEU A 462 13.84 12.90 -1.64
N ILE A 463 14.49 13.95 -2.15
CA ILE A 463 14.09 15.34 -1.91
C ILE A 463 14.11 16.08 -3.23
N ALA A 464 12.99 16.68 -3.60
CA ALA A 464 12.88 17.54 -4.77
C ALA A 464 12.95 19.01 -4.35
N ALA A 465 13.89 19.75 -4.95
CA ALA A 465 14.10 21.17 -4.67
C ALA A 465 12.95 22.05 -5.16
N GLY A 466 12.57 23.03 -4.35
CA GLY A 466 11.69 24.12 -4.74
C GLY A 466 12.43 25.22 -5.51
N GLY A 467 11.69 25.98 -6.31
CA GLY A 467 12.24 27.13 -7.04
C GLY A 467 12.28 28.40 -6.18
N ASN A 468 13.18 29.33 -6.49
CA ASN A 468 13.24 30.62 -5.80
C ASN A 468 12.07 31.53 -6.19
N GLY A 469 11.75 32.50 -5.33
CA GLY A 469 10.74 33.52 -5.62
C GLY A 469 11.15 34.47 -6.75
N ALA A 470 10.17 35.06 -7.42
CA ALA A 470 10.40 36.14 -8.38
C ALA A 470 10.98 37.38 -7.69
N ASN A 471 11.93 38.04 -8.35
CA ASN A 471 12.54 39.28 -7.88
C ASN A 471 11.67 40.50 -8.21
N TRP A 472 12.17 41.69 -7.89
CA TRP A 472 11.56 42.96 -8.26
C TRP A 472 11.51 43.22 -9.77
N TYR A 473 10.65 44.14 -10.20
CA TYR A 473 10.46 44.47 -11.62
C TYR A 473 11.71 44.99 -12.34
N SER A 474 12.68 45.58 -11.62
CA SER A 474 13.92 46.07 -12.23
C SER A 474 14.87 44.92 -12.60
N PHE A 475 14.67 43.72 -12.06
CA PHE A 475 15.42 42.53 -12.48
C PHE A 475 14.89 42.03 -13.83
N THR A 476 15.81 41.57 -14.66
CA THR A 476 15.54 40.99 -15.98
C THR A 476 15.84 39.50 -16.03
N VAL A 477 16.13 38.90 -14.87
CA VAL A 477 16.43 37.47 -14.72
C VAL A 477 15.40 36.82 -13.79
N ASN A 478 14.99 35.61 -14.14
CA ASN A 478 14.05 34.83 -13.34
C ASN A 478 14.70 34.36 -12.03
N GLY A 479 13.86 34.05 -11.05
CA GLY A 479 14.29 33.30 -9.88
C GLY A 479 14.94 31.97 -10.31
N PRO A 480 16.05 31.55 -9.68
CA PRO A 480 16.65 30.25 -9.95
C PRO A 480 15.68 29.09 -9.75
N ASP A 481 15.67 28.15 -10.68
CA ASP A 481 14.92 26.91 -10.57
C ASP A 481 15.51 26.00 -9.48
N GLY A 482 14.68 25.09 -8.96
CA GLY A 482 15.16 23.94 -8.20
C GLY A 482 16.07 23.08 -9.06
N GLN A 483 17.22 22.71 -8.51
CA GLN A 483 18.30 22.00 -9.17
C GLN A 483 18.28 20.50 -8.83
N LEU A 484 18.88 19.70 -9.71
CA LEU A 484 19.07 18.25 -9.51
C LEU A 484 20.14 17.95 -8.45
N PRO A 485 20.26 16.70 -7.97
CA PRO A 485 21.32 16.33 -7.05
C PRO A 485 22.70 16.70 -7.59
N ASN A 486 23.50 17.38 -6.77
CA ASN A 486 24.84 17.80 -7.13
C ASN A 486 25.88 17.02 -6.30
N PRO A 487 26.70 16.15 -6.93
CA PRO A 487 27.68 15.33 -6.21
C PRO A 487 28.83 16.15 -5.61
N SER A 488 29.02 17.40 -6.03
CA SER A 488 30.02 18.31 -5.45
C SER A 488 29.58 18.94 -4.12
N ILE A 489 28.35 18.68 -3.67
CA ILE A 489 27.87 19.12 -2.35
C ILE A 489 28.61 18.34 -1.25
N THR A 490 29.47 19.04 -0.52
CA THR A 490 30.24 18.49 0.60
C THR A 490 29.43 18.50 1.91
N GLU A 491 29.89 17.74 2.90
CA GLU A 491 29.27 17.73 4.24
C GLU A 491 29.25 19.11 4.89
N SER A 492 30.28 19.94 4.64
CA SER A 492 30.33 21.32 5.11
C SER A 492 29.21 22.18 4.50
N LEU A 493 28.96 22.03 3.20
CA LEU A 493 27.91 22.75 2.49
C LEU A 493 26.51 22.36 2.97
N LYS A 494 26.26 21.08 3.27
CA LYS A 494 24.97 20.61 3.81
C LYS A 494 24.61 21.22 5.16
N ASN A 495 25.64 21.61 5.93
CA ASN A 495 25.52 22.18 7.27
C ASN A 495 25.69 23.70 7.30
N THR A 496 25.76 24.33 6.12
CA THR A 496 25.85 25.79 6.01
C THR A 496 24.49 26.35 5.60
N PRO A 497 23.90 27.29 6.37
CA PRO A 497 22.67 27.97 5.98
C PRO A 497 22.77 28.57 4.58
N ALA A 498 21.72 28.43 3.78
CA ALA A 498 21.64 29.13 2.51
C ALA A 498 21.73 30.64 2.75
N THR A 499 22.57 31.33 1.99
CA THR A 499 22.84 32.76 2.17
C THR A 499 21.59 33.59 1.91
N ALA A 500 21.45 34.65 2.70
CA ALA A 500 20.39 35.64 2.63
C ALA A 500 21.01 37.03 2.59
N ASP A 501 20.31 37.98 1.99
CA ASP A 501 20.64 39.40 2.01
C ASP A 501 19.36 40.18 2.34
N ARG A 502 18.59 40.57 1.32
CA ARG A 502 17.28 41.18 1.53
C ARG A 502 16.20 40.11 1.62
N GLY A 503 16.21 39.16 0.68
CA GLY A 503 15.41 37.95 0.72
C GLY A 503 15.99 36.89 1.67
N GLY A 504 15.13 36.03 2.20
CA GLY A 504 15.50 34.94 3.11
C GLY A 504 16.02 33.73 2.36
N GLY A 505 17.00 33.04 2.94
CA GLY A 505 17.51 31.78 2.40
C GLY A 505 16.50 30.64 2.55
N GLY A 506 16.55 29.66 1.65
CA GLY A 506 15.78 28.43 1.77
C GLY A 506 16.31 27.52 2.87
N GLY A 507 15.41 26.78 3.51
CA GLY A 507 15.71 25.70 4.43
C GLY A 507 16.19 24.45 3.69
N GLY A 508 17.23 23.82 4.24
CA GLY A 508 17.74 22.53 3.81
C GLY A 508 17.14 21.36 4.60
N PHE A 509 17.69 20.16 4.38
CA PHE A 509 17.34 19.01 5.22
C PHE A 509 17.89 19.17 6.64
N TYR A 510 19.16 19.57 6.80
CA TYR A 510 19.81 19.65 8.12
C TYR A 510 19.71 21.03 8.76
N VAL A 511 19.87 22.10 7.97
CA VAL A 511 20.01 23.48 8.47
C VAL A 511 18.96 24.40 7.89
N SER A 512 18.47 25.30 8.73
CA SER A 512 17.55 26.37 8.33
C SER A 512 18.28 27.41 7.49
N GLY A 513 17.57 28.06 6.56
CA GLY A 513 18.10 29.15 5.76
C GLY A 513 18.41 30.38 6.60
N ALA A 514 19.34 31.22 6.14
CA ALA A 514 19.64 32.48 6.81
C ALA A 514 18.45 33.45 6.72
N ASN A 515 18.30 34.31 7.73
CA ASN A 515 17.31 35.39 7.70
C ASN A 515 17.80 36.52 6.79
N GLY A 516 16.87 37.10 6.03
CA GLY A 516 17.11 38.33 5.30
C GLY A 516 16.91 39.55 6.17
N SER A 517 17.09 40.73 5.59
CA SER A 517 16.99 42.02 6.29
C SER A 517 15.58 42.30 6.84
N SER A 518 14.54 41.91 6.10
CA SER A 518 13.13 42.17 6.42
C SER A 518 12.25 40.91 6.26
N CYS A 519 12.87 39.74 6.36
CA CYS A 519 12.19 38.45 6.31
C CYS A 519 13.00 37.34 6.98
N THR A 520 12.37 36.20 7.27
CA THR A 520 13.05 35.02 7.81
C THR A 520 13.39 33.99 6.74
N GLY A 521 14.44 33.22 6.98
CA GLY A 521 14.76 32.05 6.18
C GLY A 521 13.76 30.92 6.40
N GLY A 522 13.67 30.02 5.43
CA GLY A 522 12.89 28.79 5.56
C GLY A 522 13.51 27.85 6.60
N LYS A 523 12.67 27.16 7.37
CA LYS A 523 13.13 26.21 8.39
C LYS A 523 13.54 24.88 7.78
N SER A 524 14.43 24.15 8.46
CA SER A 524 14.89 22.82 8.02
C SER A 524 13.83 21.73 8.20
N TYR A 525 14.11 20.53 7.68
CA TYR A 525 13.31 19.32 7.93
C TYR A 525 13.04 19.08 9.42
N PHE A 526 14.10 19.16 10.24
CA PHE A 526 14.01 18.90 11.68
C PHE A 526 13.31 20.01 12.48
N GLU A 527 13.20 21.21 11.91
CA GLU A 527 12.42 22.33 12.46
C GLU A 527 11.00 22.41 11.85
N GLY A 528 10.55 21.35 11.17
CA GLY A 528 9.18 21.22 10.65
C GLY A 528 8.91 21.94 9.34
N LEU A 529 9.95 22.39 8.62
CA LEU A 529 9.86 23.05 7.31
C LEU A 529 8.92 24.25 7.29
N LEU A 530 8.80 24.97 8.41
CA LEU A 530 8.04 26.21 8.44
C LEU A 530 8.59 27.20 7.40
N ALA A 531 7.67 27.85 6.70
CA ALA A 531 8.00 28.86 5.71
C ALA A 531 8.69 30.08 6.33
N GLY A 532 9.63 30.66 5.57
CA GLY A 532 10.14 32.00 5.83
C GLY A 532 9.04 33.05 5.66
N ARG A 533 9.01 34.04 6.56
CA ARG A 533 7.97 35.06 6.62
C ARG A 533 8.54 36.45 6.46
N GLU A 534 7.76 37.32 5.83
CA GLU A 534 8.01 38.76 5.82
C GLU A 534 7.79 39.34 7.22
N THR A 535 8.62 40.31 7.65
CA THR A 535 8.66 40.75 9.05
C THR A 535 8.18 42.18 9.35
N SER A 536 7.78 43.04 8.38
CA SER A 536 6.76 44.13 8.58
C SER A 536 6.77 45.33 7.60
N VAL A 537 7.59 45.43 6.55
CA VAL A 537 7.69 46.67 5.72
C VAL A 537 8.05 46.48 4.24
N SER A 538 8.24 45.25 3.76
CA SER A 538 8.91 45.02 2.47
C SER A 538 8.00 44.58 1.31
N TYR A 539 6.69 44.46 1.57
CA TYR A 539 5.68 43.97 0.62
C TYR A 539 6.03 42.61 -0.02
N GLY A 540 6.76 41.78 0.73
CA GLY A 540 7.24 40.48 0.30
C GLY A 540 6.22 39.35 0.43
N GLY A 541 6.43 38.28 -0.33
CA GLY A 541 5.67 37.03 -0.22
C GLY A 541 6.29 36.09 0.81
N ASN A 542 5.45 35.36 1.56
CA ASN A 542 5.95 34.26 2.41
C ASN A 542 6.41 33.07 1.56
N GLY A 543 7.39 32.32 2.05
CA GLY A 543 7.82 31.08 1.42
C GLY A 543 6.77 29.97 1.49
N GLY A 544 7.02 28.92 0.71
CA GLY A 544 6.44 27.59 0.90
C GLY A 544 7.14 26.82 2.02
N PHE A 545 6.78 25.55 2.23
CA PHE A 545 7.46 24.72 3.23
C PHE A 545 8.97 24.59 3.01
N GLY A 546 9.75 25.16 3.93
CA GLY A 546 11.20 25.31 3.83
C GLY A 546 11.65 26.36 2.80
N GLY A 547 10.76 27.08 2.13
CA GLY A 547 11.10 28.23 1.30
C GLY A 547 11.34 29.49 2.15
N GLY A 548 12.29 30.33 1.75
CA GLY A 548 12.55 31.62 2.39
C GLY A 548 11.48 32.67 2.05
N GLY A 549 11.32 33.67 2.92
CA GLY A 549 10.48 34.84 2.64
C GLY A 549 11.13 35.72 1.57
N GLY A 550 10.32 36.30 0.68
CA GLY A 550 10.76 37.38 -0.20
C GLY A 550 10.74 38.71 0.54
N ALA A 551 11.66 39.61 0.22
CA ALA A 551 11.68 40.97 0.75
C ALA A 551 12.60 41.87 -0.08
N GLU A 552 12.31 43.18 -0.07
CA GLU A 552 13.15 44.27 -0.60
C GLU A 552 13.95 43.87 -1.85
N HIS A 553 13.20 43.69 -2.92
CA HIS A 553 13.63 43.43 -4.27
C HIS A 553 14.09 42.00 -4.60
N GLU A 554 14.33 41.17 -3.59
CA GLU A 554 14.89 39.83 -3.75
C GLU A 554 13.90 38.73 -3.37
N GLY A 555 13.73 37.78 -4.29
CA GLY A 555 12.92 36.61 -4.05
C GLY A 555 13.54 35.71 -2.99
N GLY A 556 12.69 35.07 -2.19
CA GLY A 556 13.14 34.08 -1.21
C GLY A 556 13.74 32.84 -1.87
N GLY A 557 14.73 32.23 -1.23
CA GLY A 557 15.34 30.98 -1.69
C GLY A 557 14.39 29.79 -1.59
N GLY A 558 14.43 28.86 -2.56
CA GLY A 558 13.63 27.64 -2.54
C GLY A 558 14.07 26.65 -1.43
N GLY A 559 13.17 25.83 -0.91
CA GLY A 559 13.52 24.74 0.01
C GLY A 559 14.13 23.54 -0.73
N GLY A 560 14.95 22.73 -0.06
CA GLY A 560 15.55 21.54 -0.70
C GLY A 560 16.39 20.68 0.24
N TYR A 561 17.22 19.81 -0.33
CA TYR A 561 18.24 19.11 0.46
C TYR A 561 19.28 20.11 0.99
N ILE A 562 19.67 21.03 0.11
CA ILE A 562 20.26 22.32 0.46
C ILE A 562 19.32 23.40 -0.06
N GLY A 563 19.02 24.39 0.78
CA GLY A 563 18.16 25.50 0.41
C GLY A 563 18.80 26.43 -0.61
N GLY A 564 17.95 27.10 -1.39
CA GLY A 564 18.35 28.12 -2.35
C GLY A 564 18.78 29.40 -1.64
N LYS A 565 19.68 30.13 -2.28
CA LYS A 565 20.21 31.41 -1.81
C LYS A 565 19.35 32.55 -2.36
N SER A 566 19.26 33.66 -1.63
CA SER A 566 18.80 34.91 -2.25
C SER A 566 19.90 35.45 -3.16
N LEU A 567 19.50 36.11 -4.26
CA LEU A 567 20.43 36.95 -5.03
C LEU A 567 20.93 38.07 -4.11
N HIS A 568 22.14 38.59 -4.33
CA HIS A 568 22.66 39.71 -3.54
C HIS A 568 23.04 40.88 -4.47
N SER A 569 23.09 42.09 -3.89
CA SER A 569 23.70 43.30 -4.46
C SER A 569 23.25 43.74 -5.86
N ASN A 570 21.99 44.17 -6.04
CA ASN A 570 21.53 44.93 -7.24
C ASN A 570 22.00 44.36 -8.61
N GLU A 571 22.31 43.07 -8.71
CA GLU A 571 22.78 42.40 -9.93
C GLU A 571 21.58 42.09 -10.84
N TYR A 572 20.91 43.14 -11.32
CA TYR A 572 19.59 43.06 -11.95
C TYR A 572 19.51 42.13 -13.18
N SER A 573 20.63 41.89 -13.85
CA SER A 573 20.68 41.18 -15.12
C SER A 573 21.60 39.96 -15.12
N VAL A 574 22.10 39.53 -13.95
CA VAL A 574 23.02 38.38 -13.84
C VAL A 574 22.24 37.15 -13.38
N ALA A 575 22.21 36.11 -14.21
CA ALA A 575 21.61 34.84 -13.82
C ALA A 575 22.54 34.09 -12.85
N ARG A 576 21.99 33.60 -11.74
CA ARG A 576 22.70 32.75 -10.76
C ARG A 576 21.99 31.39 -10.59
N PRO A 577 22.03 30.48 -11.59
CA PRO A 577 21.42 29.15 -11.44
C PRO A 577 21.97 28.37 -10.25
N ASP A 578 23.23 28.62 -9.88
CA ASP A 578 23.93 28.06 -8.73
C ASP A 578 23.35 28.49 -7.36
N TYR A 579 22.44 29.47 -7.36
CA TYR A 579 21.71 29.93 -6.17
C TYR A 579 20.38 29.19 -5.99
N GLY A 580 19.98 28.33 -6.93
CA GLY A 580 18.84 27.45 -6.75
C GLY A 580 19.05 26.44 -5.61
N ALA A 581 17.95 25.97 -5.03
CA ALA A 581 17.98 24.87 -4.08
C ALA A 581 18.37 23.56 -4.78
N TYR A 582 19.02 22.64 -4.07
CA TYR A 582 19.46 21.36 -4.64
C TYR A 582 18.64 20.18 -4.12
N SER A 583 18.33 19.25 -5.02
CA SER A 583 17.62 18.01 -4.74
C SER A 583 18.54 16.93 -4.16
N PHE A 584 17.96 15.82 -3.69
CA PHE A 584 18.67 14.62 -3.24
C PHE A 584 17.96 13.35 -3.72
N ASN A 585 18.72 12.30 -4.02
CA ASN A 585 18.19 11.00 -4.43
C ASN A 585 19.17 9.89 -4.03
N SER A 586 18.73 8.96 -3.17
CA SER A 586 19.50 7.76 -2.79
C SER A 586 18.98 6.47 -3.44
N GLY A 587 17.96 6.56 -4.30
CA GLY A 587 17.36 5.41 -4.96
C GLY A 587 18.19 4.90 -6.15
N ASP A 588 17.88 3.68 -6.57
CA ASP A 588 18.38 3.11 -7.82
C ASP A 588 17.64 3.74 -9.02
N LYS A 589 18.21 3.62 -10.23
CA LYS A 589 17.58 4.11 -11.48
C LYS A 589 17.11 5.57 -11.38
N GLN A 590 18.04 6.44 -11.01
CA GLN A 590 17.75 7.86 -10.76
C GLN A 590 17.33 8.59 -12.04
N GLU A 591 16.23 9.32 -11.96
CA GLU A 591 15.74 10.23 -13.00
C GLU A 591 15.59 11.62 -12.38
N GLY A 592 15.68 12.67 -13.20
CA GLY A 592 15.36 14.02 -12.73
C GLY A 592 15.35 15.06 -13.82
N GLN A 593 14.55 16.11 -13.59
CA GLN A 593 14.48 17.31 -14.41
C GLN A 593 14.46 18.58 -13.53
N ALA A 594 15.41 19.47 -13.73
CA ALA A 594 15.38 20.81 -13.14
C ALA A 594 14.31 21.68 -13.82
N GLY A 595 13.77 22.67 -13.09
CA GLY A 595 12.79 23.60 -13.63
C GLY A 595 11.51 22.95 -14.19
N TYR A 596 11.05 21.86 -13.55
CA TYR A 596 9.96 21.02 -14.01
C TYR A 596 8.58 21.59 -13.69
N ASN A 597 8.35 22.02 -12.45
CA ASN A 597 6.99 22.25 -11.92
C ASN A 597 6.66 23.72 -11.64
N THR A 598 5.44 24.12 -12.02
CA THR A 598 4.79 25.37 -11.61
C THR A 598 3.59 25.04 -10.74
N GLY A 599 3.54 25.60 -9.52
CA GLY A 599 2.50 25.28 -8.54
C GLY A 599 3.04 24.52 -7.34
N ASN A 600 2.14 23.86 -6.61
CA ASN A 600 2.49 23.02 -5.47
C ASN A 600 3.23 21.76 -5.93
N GLY A 601 4.04 21.20 -5.03
CA GLY A 601 4.69 19.92 -5.25
C GLY A 601 3.70 18.74 -5.20
N TYR A 602 4.22 17.56 -5.45
CA TYR A 602 3.52 16.30 -5.21
C TYR A 602 4.52 15.13 -5.10
N VAL A 603 4.06 14.01 -4.56
CA VAL A 603 4.82 12.75 -4.52
C VAL A 603 3.96 11.65 -5.12
N THR A 604 4.52 10.86 -6.04
CA THR A 604 3.83 9.69 -6.59
C THR A 604 4.59 8.44 -6.18
N ILE A 605 3.87 7.46 -5.65
CA ILE A 605 4.45 6.19 -5.22
C ILE A 605 3.79 5.07 -6.01
N SER A 606 4.60 4.29 -6.71
CA SER A 606 4.16 3.11 -7.45
C SER A 606 5.06 1.93 -7.10
N ARG A 607 4.47 0.80 -6.77
CA ARG A 607 5.23 -0.44 -6.60
C ARG A 607 5.77 -0.87 -7.95
N VAL A 608 7.04 -1.26 -7.99
CA VAL A 608 7.66 -1.78 -9.20
C VAL A 608 7.85 -3.26 -9.02
N PHE A 609 7.27 -4.00 -9.94
CA PHE A 609 7.52 -5.40 -10.15
C PHE A 609 8.54 -5.41 -11.28
N TYR A 610 9.82 -5.49 -10.91
CA TYR A 610 10.88 -5.83 -11.87
C TYR A 610 10.94 -7.32 -11.89
#